data_AF-A0A356ISS5-F1
#
_entry.id   AF-A0A356ISS5-F1
#
_cell.length_a   1.000
_cell.length_b   1.000
_cell.length_c   1.000
_cell.angle_alpha   90.00
_cell.angle_beta   90.00
_cell.angle_gamma   90.00
#
_symmetry.space_group_name_H-M   'P 1'
#
loop_
_entity.id
_entity.type
_entity.pdbx_description
1 polymer ?
#
loop_
_entity_poly.entity_id
_entity_poly.type
_entity_poly.pdbx_seq_one_letter_code
_entity_poly.pdbx_strand_id
1 'polypeptide(L)'
;MPATPLTSKLEFTLCKEAASIATTATELAAVRRLLRRYLTQADTLAMLDKVIQPLVESYQTLVYVLEPLLNIKTESDFQSGFDSAFDQYRLRLQEKNGLPRKQAECAYEAYLLLAQTRDANTRFPILRRTFDRLLNYIDKYVDNDSWLLMNIDNVYKMLNLLLGEITELNRCDPEEAWLSYDLAMESLLPFMQIINNRAHCMAGYDTPEQALQPTALGAA
;
A
#
# COMPACT_ATOMS: atom_id res chain seq x y z
N MET A 1 -10.97 34.03 -12.76
CA MET A 1 -11.34 32.68 -12.28
C MET A 1 -10.51 32.43 -11.03
N PRO A 2 -11.10 32.01 -9.90
CA PRO A 2 -10.31 31.63 -8.75
C PRO A 2 -9.43 30.46 -9.17
N ALA A 3 -8.11 30.59 -8.97
CA ALA A 3 -7.19 29.50 -9.22
C ALA A 3 -7.60 28.35 -8.29
N THR A 4 -7.92 27.19 -8.85
CA THR A 4 -8.13 25.99 -8.03
C THR A 4 -6.86 25.79 -7.20
N PRO A 5 -6.96 25.66 -5.87
CA PRO A 5 -5.77 25.42 -5.05
C PRO A 5 -5.04 24.18 -5.58
N LEU A 6 -3.72 24.27 -5.76
CA LEU A 6 -2.88 23.15 -6.21
C LEU A 6 -3.10 21.90 -5.33
N THR A 7 -3.38 22.11 -4.04
CA THR A 7 -3.83 21.15 -3.03
C THR A 7 -4.92 20.21 -3.54
N SER A 8 -6.01 20.74 -4.13
CA SER A 8 -7.14 19.91 -4.60
C SER A 8 -6.75 18.89 -5.70
N LYS A 9 -5.80 19.26 -6.57
CA LYS A 9 -5.31 18.37 -7.64
C LYS A 9 -4.33 17.34 -7.10
N LEU A 10 -3.49 17.73 -6.14
CA LEU A 10 -2.55 16.84 -5.46
C LEU A 10 -3.32 15.78 -4.65
N GLU A 11 -4.29 16.19 -3.84
CA GLU A 11 -5.17 15.32 -3.05
C GLU A 11 -5.92 14.31 -3.91
N PHE A 12 -6.56 14.78 -4.99
CA PHE A 12 -7.28 13.89 -5.91
C PHE A 12 -6.34 12.85 -6.52
N THR A 13 -5.15 13.26 -6.95
CA THR A 13 -4.17 12.36 -7.54
C THR A 13 -3.70 11.34 -6.49
N LEU A 14 -3.35 11.80 -5.29
CA LEU A 14 -2.93 10.96 -4.17
C LEU A 14 -3.98 9.88 -3.86
N CYS A 15 -5.25 10.27 -3.73
CA CYS A 15 -6.35 9.34 -3.47
C CYS A 15 -6.55 8.34 -4.61
N LYS A 16 -6.47 8.80 -5.87
CA LYS A 16 -6.61 7.94 -7.06
C LYS A 16 -5.51 6.87 -7.13
N GLU A 17 -4.27 7.25 -6.83
CA GLU A 17 -3.14 6.32 -6.81
C GLU A 17 -3.22 5.36 -5.62
N ALA A 18 -3.61 5.85 -4.43
CA ALA A 18 -3.82 5.01 -3.25
C ALA A 18 -4.97 4.00 -3.42
N ALA A 19 -6.10 4.43 -3.99
CA ALA A 19 -7.24 3.56 -4.31
C ALA A 19 -6.86 2.44 -5.29
N SER A 20 -6.01 2.79 -6.25
CA SER A 20 -5.45 1.86 -7.22
C SER A 20 -4.57 0.79 -6.55
N ILE A 21 -3.69 1.18 -5.63
CA ILE A 21 -2.86 0.26 -4.83
C ILE A 21 -3.75 -0.62 -3.92
N ALA A 22 -4.78 -0.04 -3.31
CA ALA A 22 -5.75 -0.78 -2.49
C ALA A 22 -6.50 -1.85 -3.30
N THR A 23 -6.79 -1.56 -4.56
CA THR A 23 -7.44 -2.50 -5.49
C THR A 23 -6.51 -3.67 -5.81
N THR A 24 -5.23 -3.42 -6.10
CA THR A 24 -4.27 -4.49 -6.38
C THR A 24 -4.05 -5.37 -5.15
N ALA A 25 -3.91 -4.78 -3.96
CA ALA A 25 -3.79 -5.53 -2.70
C ALA A 25 -5.01 -6.43 -2.43
N THR A 26 -6.21 -5.91 -2.73
CA THR A 26 -7.46 -6.67 -2.57
C THR A 26 -7.57 -7.82 -3.56
N GLU A 27 -7.19 -7.59 -4.82
CA GLU A 27 -7.17 -8.64 -5.84
C GLU A 27 -6.19 -9.75 -5.48
N LEU A 28 -4.95 -9.40 -5.12
CA LEU A 28 -3.92 -10.36 -4.74
C LEU A 28 -4.34 -11.21 -3.54
N ALA A 29 -4.94 -10.59 -2.53
CA ALA A 29 -5.46 -11.29 -1.35
C ALA A 29 -6.55 -12.29 -1.72
N ALA A 30 -7.46 -11.93 -2.64
CA ALA A 30 -8.50 -12.82 -3.12
C ALA A 30 -7.94 -14.01 -3.91
N VAL A 31 -6.94 -13.76 -4.79
CA VAL A 31 -6.25 -14.79 -5.57
C VAL A 31 -5.51 -15.76 -4.65
N ARG A 32 -4.66 -15.26 -3.73
CA ARG A 32 -3.93 -16.09 -2.76
C ARG A 32 -4.88 -16.97 -1.94
N ARG A 33 -5.95 -16.38 -1.41
CA ARG A 33 -6.94 -17.12 -0.59
C ARG A 33 -7.57 -18.28 -1.38
N LEU A 34 -7.93 -18.05 -2.65
CA LEU A 34 -8.50 -19.10 -3.49
C LEU A 34 -7.47 -20.18 -3.81
N LEU A 35 -6.25 -19.81 -4.21
CA LEU A 35 -5.18 -20.79 -4.49
C LEU A 35 -4.87 -21.65 -3.26
N ARG A 36 -4.66 -21.04 -2.08
CA ARG A 36 -4.40 -21.78 -0.83
C ARG A 36 -5.54 -22.71 -0.40
N ARG A 37 -6.78 -22.41 -0.79
CA ARG A 37 -7.93 -23.28 -0.49
C ARG A 37 -7.92 -24.58 -1.30
N TYR A 38 -7.41 -24.55 -2.53
CA TYR A 38 -7.49 -25.68 -3.46
C TYR A 38 -6.14 -26.37 -3.69
N LEU A 39 -5.03 -25.70 -3.42
CA LEU A 39 -3.70 -26.31 -3.46
C LEU A 39 -3.44 -27.09 -2.17
N THR A 40 -3.08 -28.36 -2.31
CA THR A 40 -2.82 -29.28 -1.19
C THR A 40 -1.34 -29.64 -1.05
N GLN A 41 -0.53 -29.41 -2.09
CA GLN A 41 0.89 -29.71 -2.10
C GLN A 41 1.69 -28.61 -1.41
N ALA A 42 2.45 -28.98 -0.37
CA ALA A 42 3.27 -28.05 0.40
C ALA A 42 4.29 -27.30 -0.47
N ASP A 43 4.91 -27.99 -1.44
CA ASP A 43 5.90 -27.39 -2.34
C ASP A 43 5.29 -26.30 -3.22
N THR A 44 4.10 -26.53 -3.77
CA THR A 44 3.38 -25.54 -4.58
C THR A 44 2.92 -24.34 -3.73
N LEU A 45 2.49 -24.59 -2.49
CA LEU A 45 2.16 -23.52 -1.54
C LEU A 45 3.38 -22.68 -1.18
N ALA A 46 4.54 -23.31 -0.96
CA ALA A 46 5.79 -22.62 -0.69
C ALA A 46 6.25 -21.78 -1.91
N MET A 47 6.08 -22.30 -3.13
CA MET A 47 6.34 -21.54 -4.35
C MET A 47 5.38 -20.36 -4.51
N LEU A 48 4.09 -20.55 -4.23
CA LEU A 48 3.11 -19.46 -4.22
C LEU A 48 3.52 -18.39 -3.21
N ASP A 49 3.93 -18.75 -2.00
CA ASP A 49 4.34 -17.77 -0.99
C ASP A 49 5.59 -16.99 -1.42
N LYS A 50 6.51 -17.59 -2.17
CA LYS A 50 7.64 -16.85 -2.78
C LYS A 50 7.21 -15.81 -3.81
N VAL A 51 6.07 -16.00 -4.47
CA VAL A 51 5.48 -15.00 -5.38
C VAL A 51 4.79 -13.89 -4.58
N ILE A 52 4.00 -14.26 -3.57
CA ILE A 52 3.13 -13.30 -2.88
C ILE A 52 3.90 -12.47 -1.85
N GLN A 53 4.82 -13.07 -1.10
CA GLN A 53 5.46 -12.42 0.04
C GLN A 53 6.22 -11.13 -0.34
N PRO A 54 7.01 -11.07 -1.42
CA PRO A 54 7.65 -9.81 -1.82
C PRO A 54 6.64 -8.70 -2.09
N LEU A 55 5.50 -9.02 -2.75
CA LEU A 55 4.44 -8.05 -3.02
C LEU A 55 3.76 -7.56 -1.75
N VAL A 56 3.56 -8.46 -0.77
CA VAL A 56 3.05 -8.10 0.57
C VAL A 56 3.98 -7.09 1.24
N GLU A 57 5.28 -7.32 1.16
CA GLU A 57 6.27 -6.42 1.73
C GLU A 57 6.29 -5.05 1.02
N SER A 58 6.00 -4.98 -0.29
CA SER A 58 5.83 -3.70 -1.00
C SER A 58 4.69 -2.88 -0.41
N TYR A 59 3.54 -3.52 -0.13
CA TYR A 59 2.41 -2.86 0.52
C TYR A 59 2.71 -2.43 1.95
N GLN A 60 3.35 -3.30 2.73
CA GLN A 60 3.74 -2.98 4.11
C GLN A 60 4.76 -1.86 4.16
N THR A 61 5.68 -1.81 3.19
CA THR A 61 6.65 -0.72 3.06
C THR A 61 5.96 0.62 2.86
N LEU A 62 4.96 0.69 1.97
CA LEU A 62 4.17 1.90 1.77
C LEU A 62 3.48 2.35 3.07
N VAL A 63 2.79 1.44 3.76
CA VAL A 63 2.10 1.75 5.02
C VAL A 63 3.11 2.22 6.08
N TYR A 64 4.24 1.53 6.21
CA TYR A 64 5.30 1.89 7.16
C TYR A 64 5.86 3.29 6.90
N VAL A 65 6.10 3.65 5.64
CA VAL A 65 6.62 4.97 5.29
C VAL A 65 5.63 6.07 5.64
N LEU A 66 4.33 5.86 5.40
CA LEU A 66 3.27 6.87 5.63
C LEU A 66 2.78 6.94 7.08
N GLU A 67 3.01 5.91 7.88
CA GLU A 67 2.52 5.81 9.27
C GLU A 67 2.78 7.05 10.14
N PRO A 68 3.97 7.71 10.15
CA PRO A 68 4.20 8.87 11.01
C PRO A 68 3.21 10.01 10.75
N LEU A 69 2.84 10.22 9.49
CA LEU A 69 1.90 11.26 9.07
C LEU A 69 0.48 10.88 9.47
N LEU A 70 0.09 9.62 9.22
CA LEU A 70 -1.24 9.12 9.56
C LEU A 70 -1.50 9.10 11.08
N ASN A 71 -0.47 9.18 11.92
CA ASN A 71 -0.59 9.21 13.37
C ASN A 71 -0.92 10.58 13.96
N ILE A 72 -0.82 11.66 13.17
CA ILE A 72 -1.31 12.98 13.58
C ILE A 72 -2.83 12.97 13.46
N LYS A 73 -3.55 13.12 14.58
CA LYS A 73 -5.02 13.00 14.65
C LYS A 73 -5.73 14.29 15.01
N THR A 74 -5.02 15.23 15.62
CA THR A 74 -5.59 16.47 16.10
C THR A 74 -4.72 17.65 15.72
N GLU A 75 -5.32 18.84 15.73
CA GLU A 75 -4.59 20.09 15.51
C GLU A 75 -3.44 20.26 16.51
N SER A 76 -3.63 19.85 17.77
CA SER A 76 -2.59 19.89 18.79
C SER A 76 -1.42 18.97 18.45
N ASP A 77 -1.67 17.78 17.90
CA ASP A 77 -0.62 16.87 17.44
C ASP A 77 0.15 17.48 16.27
N PHE A 78 -0.56 18.14 15.35
CA PHE A 78 0.03 18.78 14.19
C PHE A 78 0.96 19.93 14.60
N GLN A 79 0.47 20.85 15.43
CA GLN A 79 1.24 22.01 15.89
C GLN A 79 2.52 21.62 16.64
N SER A 80 2.48 20.52 17.40
CA SER A 80 3.62 20.08 18.22
C SER A 80 4.51 19.03 17.56
N GLY A 81 4.02 18.34 16.51
CA GLY A 81 4.65 17.12 16.01
C GLY A 81 4.81 17.02 14.49
N PHE A 82 4.25 17.94 13.69
CA PHE A 82 4.30 17.86 12.22
C PHE A 82 5.73 17.76 11.68
N ASP A 83 6.63 18.65 12.10
CA ASP A 83 8.02 18.66 11.61
C ASP A 83 8.72 17.33 11.92
N SER A 84 8.53 16.80 13.13
CA SER A 84 9.10 15.50 13.51
C SER A 84 8.52 14.34 12.71
N ALA A 85 7.21 14.32 12.49
CA ALA A 85 6.55 13.31 11.68
C ALA A 85 7.00 13.38 10.21
N PHE A 86 7.17 14.60 9.68
CA PHE A 86 7.62 14.81 8.31
C PHE A 86 9.08 14.34 8.13
N ASP A 87 9.96 14.65 9.08
CA ASP A 87 11.34 14.15 9.07
C ASP A 87 11.41 12.62 9.16
N GLN A 88 10.58 12.01 10.03
CA GLN A 88 10.48 10.55 10.12
C GLN A 88 10.00 9.93 8.82
N TYR A 89 8.97 10.49 8.19
CA TYR A 89 8.49 10.05 6.88
C TYR A 89 9.61 10.12 5.83
N ARG A 90 10.35 11.23 5.75
CA ARG A 90 11.45 11.39 4.79
C ARG A 90 12.58 10.39 5.03
N LEU A 91 12.92 10.15 6.30
CA LEU A 91 13.93 9.15 6.67
C LEU A 91 13.49 7.75 6.26
N ARG A 92 12.26 7.35 6.59
CA ARG A 92 11.71 6.04 6.21
C ARG A 92 11.64 5.87 4.70
N LEU A 93 11.22 6.91 3.97
CA LEU A 93 11.18 6.90 2.51
C LEU A 93 12.58 6.70 1.92
N GLN A 94 13.59 7.39 2.45
CA GLN A 94 14.97 7.23 2.00
C GLN A 94 15.51 5.82 2.31
N GLU A 95 15.25 5.30 3.50
CA GLU A 95 15.69 3.97 3.93
C GLU A 95 15.08 2.85 3.08
N LYS A 96 13.79 2.96 2.77
CA LYS A 96 13.03 1.95 2.04
C LYS A 96 12.99 2.19 0.53
N ASN A 97 13.67 3.23 0.05
CA ASN A 97 13.70 3.56 -1.37
C ASN A 97 14.21 2.38 -2.19
N GLY A 98 13.52 2.06 -3.29
CA GLY A 98 13.88 0.96 -4.17
C GLY A 98 13.50 -0.45 -3.68
N LEU A 99 13.09 -0.64 -2.43
CA LEU A 99 12.59 -1.94 -1.96
C LEU A 99 11.39 -2.45 -2.75
N PRO A 100 10.35 -1.62 -3.03
CA PRO A 100 9.20 -2.08 -3.82
C PRO A 100 9.61 -2.62 -5.19
N ARG A 101 10.61 -2.00 -5.84
CA ARG A 101 11.12 -2.45 -7.14
C ARG A 101 11.78 -3.82 -7.04
N LYS A 102 12.71 -3.97 -6.10
CA LYS A 102 13.38 -5.26 -5.86
C LYS A 102 12.35 -6.36 -5.54
N GLN A 103 11.32 -6.02 -4.76
CA GLN A 103 10.24 -6.95 -4.41
C GLN A 103 9.40 -7.37 -5.62
N ALA A 104 9.07 -6.44 -6.51
CA ALA A 104 8.36 -6.74 -7.75
C ALA A 104 9.18 -7.67 -8.66
N GLU A 105 10.49 -7.40 -8.82
CA GLU A 105 11.41 -8.25 -9.57
C GLU A 105 11.47 -9.67 -8.99
N CYS A 106 11.66 -9.80 -7.67
CA CYS A 106 11.67 -11.11 -6.99
C CYS A 106 10.34 -11.86 -7.15
N ALA A 107 9.20 -11.17 -7.05
CA ALA A 107 7.89 -11.78 -7.24
C ALA A 107 7.70 -12.30 -8.67
N TYR A 108 8.15 -11.54 -9.67
CA TYR A 108 8.09 -11.93 -11.07
C TYR A 108 8.95 -13.17 -11.35
N GLU A 109 10.19 -13.19 -10.90
CA GLU A 109 11.09 -14.34 -11.05
C GLU A 109 10.51 -15.60 -10.39
N ALA A 110 9.98 -15.46 -9.18
CA ALA A 110 9.31 -16.57 -8.48
C ALA A 110 8.07 -17.05 -9.24
N TYR A 111 7.34 -16.15 -9.88
CA TYR A 111 6.15 -16.49 -10.66
C TYR A 111 6.51 -17.33 -11.90
N LEU A 112 7.61 -17.00 -12.60
CA LEU A 112 8.07 -17.77 -13.74
C LEU A 112 8.34 -19.24 -13.37
N LEU A 113 8.84 -19.50 -12.16
CA LEU A 113 9.03 -20.86 -11.64
C LEU A 113 7.70 -21.53 -11.28
N LEU A 114 6.79 -20.81 -10.62
CA LEU A 114 5.45 -21.32 -10.26
C LEU A 114 4.64 -21.72 -11.51
N ALA A 115 4.71 -20.92 -12.58
CA ALA A 115 3.99 -21.16 -13.83
C ALA A 115 4.41 -22.46 -14.54
N GLN A 116 5.63 -22.95 -14.28
CA GLN A 116 6.14 -24.21 -14.84
C GLN A 116 5.64 -25.45 -14.09
N THR A 117 5.00 -25.27 -12.93
CA THR A 117 4.50 -26.39 -12.13
C THR A 117 3.30 -27.08 -12.80
N ARG A 118 3.10 -28.37 -12.48
CA ARG A 118 1.92 -29.12 -12.98
C ARG A 118 0.61 -28.55 -12.44
N ASP A 119 0.62 -28.05 -11.22
CA ASP A 119 -0.57 -27.47 -10.57
C ASP A 119 -1.01 -26.17 -11.26
N ALA A 120 -0.07 -25.34 -11.73
CA ALA A 120 -0.37 -24.16 -12.54
C ALA A 120 -1.02 -24.52 -13.90
N ASN A 121 -0.73 -25.71 -14.42
CA ASN A 121 -1.28 -26.24 -15.68
C ASN A 121 -2.49 -27.17 -15.48
N THR A 122 -3.20 -27.00 -14.38
CA THR A 122 -4.36 -27.83 -14.01
C THR A 122 -5.54 -27.70 -14.97
N ARG A 123 -6.29 -28.81 -15.12
CA ARG A 123 -7.58 -28.83 -15.84
C ARG A 123 -8.77 -28.49 -14.92
N PHE A 124 -8.55 -28.34 -13.61
CA PHE A 124 -9.61 -28.02 -12.67
C PHE A 124 -10.08 -26.57 -12.88
N PRO A 125 -11.36 -26.32 -13.26
CA PRO A 125 -11.78 -25.00 -13.75
C PRO A 125 -11.54 -23.85 -12.79
N ILE A 126 -11.78 -24.06 -11.48
CA ILE A 126 -11.62 -23.00 -10.47
C ILE A 126 -10.14 -22.66 -10.29
N LEU A 127 -9.26 -23.67 -10.20
CA LEU A 127 -7.82 -23.43 -10.05
C LEU A 127 -7.26 -22.78 -11.31
N ARG A 128 -7.61 -23.28 -12.50
CA ARG A 128 -7.19 -22.69 -13.79
C ARG A 128 -7.55 -21.21 -13.86
N ARG A 129 -8.82 -20.87 -13.62
CA ARG A 129 -9.26 -19.47 -13.61
C ARG A 129 -8.51 -18.63 -12.57
N THR A 130 -8.16 -19.21 -11.43
CA THR A 130 -7.45 -18.48 -10.37
C THR A 130 -5.98 -18.25 -10.74
N PHE A 131 -5.32 -19.22 -11.39
CA PHE A 131 -3.98 -19.04 -11.97
C PHE A 131 -3.99 -18.04 -13.13
N ASP A 132 -4.99 -18.06 -14.00
CA ASP A 132 -5.14 -17.06 -15.07
C ASP A 132 -5.26 -15.64 -14.49
N ARG A 133 -5.97 -15.49 -13.36
CA ARG A 133 -6.04 -14.21 -12.64
C ARG A 133 -4.70 -13.82 -12.02
N LEU A 134 -3.94 -14.77 -11.48
CA LEU A 134 -2.58 -14.50 -10.98
C LEU A 134 -1.66 -14.07 -12.13
N LEU A 135 -1.73 -14.73 -13.29
CA LEU A 135 -0.97 -14.34 -14.48
C LEU A 135 -1.30 -12.89 -14.88
N ASN A 136 -2.58 -12.57 -15.04
CA ASN A 136 -3.01 -11.23 -15.40
C ASN A 136 -2.58 -10.18 -14.35
N TYR A 137 -2.59 -10.56 -13.07
CA TYR A 137 -2.11 -9.70 -12.00
C TYR A 137 -0.60 -9.41 -12.15
N ILE A 138 0.20 -10.45 -12.35
CA ILE A 138 1.66 -10.32 -12.52
C ILE A 138 1.98 -9.51 -13.77
N ASP A 139 1.37 -9.88 -14.91
CA ASP A 139 1.57 -9.22 -16.20
C ASP A 139 1.24 -7.72 -16.13
N LYS A 140 0.09 -7.36 -15.53
CA LYS A 140 -0.39 -5.98 -15.52
C LYS A 140 0.22 -5.10 -14.43
N TYR A 141 0.46 -5.66 -13.24
CA TYR A 141 0.81 -4.86 -12.06
C TYR A 141 2.25 -5.02 -11.61
N VAL A 142 2.95 -6.08 -12.04
CA VAL A 142 4.30 -6.41 -11.58
C VAL A 142 5.32 -6.32 -12.72
N ASP A 143 5.06 -6.96 -13.86
CA ASP A 143 5.98 -7.04 -15.00
C ASP A 143 5.85 -5.85 -15.96
N ASN A 144 4.79 -5.80 -16.79
CA ASN A 144 4.65 -4.75 -17.81
C ASN A 144 4.42 -3.38 -17.16
N ASP A 145 5.32 -2.44 -17.46
CA ASP A 145 5.30 -1.06 -16.96
C ASP A 145 5.16 -0.94 -15.42
N SER A 146 5.50 -2.01 -14.68
CA SER A 146 5.37 -2.19 -13.22
C SER A 146 4.39 -1.23 -12.55
N TRP A 147 3.11 -1.30 -12.95
CA TRP A 147 2.10 -0.31 -12.59
C TRP A 147 1.97 -0.09 -11.07
N LEU A 148 2.12 -1.15 -10.27
CA LEU A 148 2.16 -1.02 -8.80
C LEU A 148 3.26 -0.07 -8.33
N LEU A 149 4.46 -0.16 -8.91
CA LEU A 149 5.59 0.72 -8.56
C LEU A 149 5.33 2.15 -8.97
N MET A 150 4.80 2.37 -10.18
CA MET A 150 4.45 3.71 -10.66
C MET A 150 3.46 4.39 -9.71
N ASN A 151 2.45 3.67 -9.25
CA ASN A 151 1.45 4.22 -8.34
C ASN A 151 2.06 4.52 -6.97
N ILE A 152 2.92 3.65 -6.43
CA ILE A 152 3.65 3.91 -5.17
C ILE A 152 4.55 5.15 -5.31
N ASP A 153 5.32 5.25 -6.39
CA ASP A 153 6.19 6.39 -6.65
C ASP A 153 5.38 7.69 -6.80
N ASN A 154 4.23 7.63 -7.46
CA ASN A 154 3.33 8.77 -7.60
C ASN A 154 2.73 9.20 -6.25
N VAL A 155 2.37 8.26 -5.37
CA VAL A 155 1.93 8.57 -4.01
C VAL A 155 3.02 9.36 -3.27
N TYR A 156 4.27 8.86 -3.25
CA TYR A 156 5.37 9.57 -2.59
C TYR A 156 5.64 10.94 -3.21
N LYS A 157 5.60 11.04 -4.55
CA LYS A 157 5.81 12.30 -5.25
C LYS A 157 4.74 13.34 -4.91
N MET A 158 3.45 12.97 -4.99
CA MET A 158 2.36 13.89 -4.69
C MET A 158 2.35 14.27 -3.20
N LEU A 159 2.63 13.32 -2.32
CA LEU A 159 2.70 13.56 -0.89
C LEU A 159 3.86 14.51 -0.53
N ASN A 160 5.03 14.36 -1.14
CA ASN A 160 6.15 15.29 -0.95
C ASN A 160 5.81 16.73 -1.38
N LEU A 161 5.09 16.88 -2.51
CA LEU A 161 4.64 18.21 -2.97
C LEU A 161 3.64 18.81 -1.98
N LEU A 162 2.64 18.03 -1.58
CA LEU A 162 1.61 18.45 -0.63
C LEU A 162 2.21 18.86 0.72
N LEU A 163 3.08 18.02 1.30
CA LEU A 163 3.71 18.31 2.59
C LEU A 163 4.64 19.53 2.52
N GLY A 164 5.28 19.76 1.37
CA GLY A 164 6.03 20.98 1.10
C GLY A 164 5.14 22.23 1.11
N GLU A 165 3.99 22.18 0.45
CA GLU A 165 3.00 23.26 0.48
C GLU A 165 2.48 23.50 1.90
N ILE A 166 2.17 22.44 2.65
CA ILE A 166 1.71 22.53 4.05
C ILE A 166 2.79 23.14 4.95
N THR A 167 4.07 22.82 4.73
CA THR A 167 5.19 23.40 5.50
C THR A 167 5.29 24.90 5.30
N GLU A 168 5.16 25.37 4.06
CA GLU A 168 5.18 26.80 3.76
C GLU A 168 3.93 27.49 4.29
N LEU A 169 2.76 26.86 4.17
CA LEU A 169 1.50 27.38 4.70
C LEU A 169 1.56 27.51 6.22
N ASN A 170 2.12 26.52 6.93
CA ASN A 170 2.23 26.52 8.40
C ASN A 170 3.06 27.68 8.95
N ARG A 171 3.94 28.29 8.14
CA ARG A 171 4.71 29.49 8.54
C ARG A 171 3.89 30.78 8.48
N CYS A 172 2.87 30.83 7.61
CA CYS A 172 2.09 32.02 7.32
C CYS A 172 0.69 31.96 7.94
N ASP A 173 0.04 30.80 7.85
CA ASP A 173 -1.30 30.49 8.34
C ASP A 173 -1.35 29.04 8.89
N PRO A 174 -1.04 28.84 10.17
CA PRO A 174 -1.04 27.51 10.80
C PRO A 174 -2.41 26.83 10.81
N GLU A 175 -3.50 27.61 10.87
CA GLU A 175 -4.87 27.08 10.91
C GLU A 175 -5.23 26.51 9.53
N GLU A 176 -4.96 27.25 8.45
CA GLU A 176 -5.18 26.75 7.08
C GLU A 176 -4.27 25.54 6.75
N ALA A 177 -3.05 25.53 7.29
CA ALA A 177 -2.13 24.40 7.14
C ALA A 177 -2.65 23.12 7.79
N TRP A 178 -3.18 23.22 9.01
CA TRP A 178 -3.82 22.10 9.69
C TRP A 178 -5.04 21.59 8.91
N LEU A 179 -5.95 22.48 8.50
CA LEU A 179 -7.14 22.08 7.75
C LEU A 179 -6.81 21.36 6.44
N SER A 180 -5.80 21.87 5.72
CA SER A 180 -5.32 21.25 4.48
C SER A 180 -4.68 19.88 4.73
N TYR A 181 -3.90 19.77 5.81
CA TYR A 181 -3.28 18.51 6.22
C TYR A 181 -4.32 17.46 6.61
N ASP A 182 -5.26 17.82 7.50
CA ASP A 182 -6.28 16.94 8.03
C ASP A 182 -7.16 16.38 6.92
N LEU A 183 -7.65 17.25 6.02
CA LEU A 183 -8.47 16.85 4.87
C LEU A 183 -7.74 15.83 3.98
N ALA A 184 -6.47 16.08 3.67
CA ALA A 184 -5.68 15.21 2.82
C ALA A 184 -5.39 13.85 3.48
N MET A 185 -5.06 13.85 4.77
CA MET A 185 -4.79 12.61 5.51
C MET A 185 -6.07 11.80 5.75
N GLU A 186 -7.18 12.46 6.07
CA GLU A 186 -8.49 11.82 6.21
C GLU A 186 -8.90 11.13 4.90
N SER A 187 -8.68 11.79 3.76
CA SER A 187 -9.00 11.24 2.44
C SER A 187 -8.13 10.03 2.06
N LEU A 188 -6.87 10.02 2.49
CA LEU A 188 -5.92 8.94 2.21
C LEU A 188 -6.12 7.71 3.12
N LEU A 189 -6.54 7.94 4.36
CA LEU A 189 -6.59 6.93 5.43
C LEU A 189 -7.39 5.66 5.06
N PRO A 190 -8.60 5.72 4.46
CA PRO A 190 -9.35 4.52 4.11
C PRO A 190 -8.58 3.58 3.18
N PHE A 191 -7.85 4.12 2.22
CA PHE A 191 -7.06 3.32 1.28
C PHE A 191 -5.87 2.66 1.97
N MET A 192 -5.18 3.39 2.86
CA MET A 192 -4.09 2.84 3.65
C MET A 192 -4.55 1.73 4.58
N GLN A 193 -5.74 1.87 5.20
CA GLN A 193 -6.34 0.81 6.00
C GLN A 193 -6.65 -0.44 5.17
N ILE A 194 -7.21 -0.29 3.96
CA ILE A 194 -7.45 -1.43 3.06
C ILE A 194 -6.14 -2.12 2.71
N ILE A 195 -5.13 -1.36 2.28
CA ILE A 195 -3.81 -1.91 1.91
C ILE A 195 -3.20 -2.66 3.09
N ASN A 196 -3.19 -2.04 4.27
CA ASN A 196 -2.63 -2.62 5.48
C ASN A 196 -3.34 -3.92 5.87
N ASN A 197 -4.67 -3.91 5.89
CA ASN A 197 -5.47 -5.07 6.25
C ASN A 197 -5.27 -6.23 5.26
N ARG A 198 -5.25 -5.94 3.96
CA ARG A 198 -5.01 -6.96 2.93
C ARG A 198 -3.60 -7.54 3.01
N ALA A 199 -2.59 -6.70 3.23
CA ALA A 199 -1.22 -7.14 3.42
C ALA A 199 -1.08 -8.04 4.65
N HIS A 200 -1.69 -7.67 5.79
CA HIS A 200 -1.67 -8.49 7.01
C HIS A 200 -2.36 -9.84 6.82
N CYS A 201 -3.54 -9.88 6.18
CA CYS A 201 -4.22 -11.13 5.84
C CYS A 201 -3.36 -12.02 4.92
N MET A 202 -2.58 -11.43 4.02
CA MET A 202 -1.69 -12.17 3.13
C MET A 202 -0.41 -12.66 3.82
N ALA A 203 0.13 -11.93 4.79
CA ALA A 203 1.31 -12.35 5.55
C ALA A 203 1.03 -13.55 6.48
N GLY A 204 -0.24 -13.90 6.72
CA GLY A 204 -0.60 -15.00 7.62
C GLY A 204 -0.67 -14.59 9.09
N TYR A 205 -0.86 -13.31 9.38
CA TYR A 205 -1.34 -12.86 10.69
C TYR A 205 -2.81 -13.28 10.81
N ASP A 206 -3.06 -14.52 11.23
CA ASP A 206 -4.40 -15.06 11.43
C ASP A 206 -5.07 -14.43 12.66
N THR A 207 -5.86 -13.37 12.47
CA THR A 207 -7.29 -13.28 12.87
C THR A 207 -7.90 -11.91 12.54
N PRO A 208 -9.16 -11.83 12.06
CA PRO A 208 -9.90 -10.57 11.87
C PRO A 208 -10.27 -9.84 13.17
N GLU A 209 -9.87 -10.35 14.33
CA GLU A 209 -10.25 -9.84 15.65
C GLU A 209 -9.22 -8.88 16.25
N GLN A 210 -8.02 -8.81 15.68
CA GLN A 210 -6.97 -7.84 16.08
C GLN A 210 -6.83 -6.64 15.14
N ALA A 211 -7.42 -6.69 13.93
CA ALA A 211 -7.40 -5.57 12.99
C ALA A 211 -8.43 -4.47 13.32
N LEU A 212 -9.28 -4.68 14.34
CA LEU A 212 -10.33 -3.76 14.78
C LEU A 212 -10.28 -3.44 16.28
N GLN A 213 -9.10 -3.50 16.91
CA GLN A 213 -8.93 -2.77 18.15
C GLN A 213 -8.56 -1.32 17.80
N PRO A 214 -9.41 -0.32 18.11
CA PRO A 214 -8.88 1.02 18.29
C PRO A 214 -7.81 0.87 19.38
N THR A 215 -6.59 1.33 19.10
CA THR A 215 -5.55 1.46 20.13
C THR A 215 -6.18 2.17 21.31
N ALA A 216 -6.47 1.40 22.36
CA ALA A 216 -6.86 1.93 23.65
C ALA A 216 -5.61 2.58 24.25
N LEU A 217 -5.40 3.84 23.90
CA LEU A 217 -4.61 4.79 24.67
C LEU A 217 -5.58 5.87 25.13
N GLY A 218 -6.33 5.48 26.15
CA GLY A 218 -7.38 6.24 26.82
C GLY A 218 -7.87 5.47 28.02
N ALA A 219 -7.00 5.23 29.01
CA ALA A 219 -7.35 4.98 30.41
C ALA A 219 -6.08 4.84 31.28
N ALA A 220 -5.50 5.96 31.69
CA ALA A 220 -4.97 6.23 33.03
C ALA A 220 -4.54 7.70 33.10
#